data_AF-A0A924V881-F1
#
_entry.id   AF-A0A924V881-F1
#
_cell.length_a   1.000
_cell.length_b   1.000
_cell.length_c   1.000
_cell.angle_alpha   90.00
_cell.angle_beta   90.00
_cell.angle_gamma   90.00
#
_symmetry.space_group_name_H-M   'P 1'
#
loop_
_entity.id
_entity.type
_entity.pdbx_description
1 polymer ?
#
loop_
_entity_poly.entity_id
_entity_poly.type
_entity_poly.pdbx_seq_one_letter_code
_entity_poly.pdbx_strand_id
1 'polypeptide(L)'
;MNEVLIGGYYNHYKNKLYQVLDIAKGSEDMTDYVVYRALYANDTAKTWIRPLKMFVENVNGKPRFDLMNPKDWPVKFDFFHSHIYFNKETYAKAKNFHEDFKKLKFPNQMSQMHQQLMGPHPFWMFEVDFETENFLKMIEFMTTHRNGLSVLVHPLSGNARLDHTDYAMFLGQKEDLNLSIFA
;
A
#
# COMPACT_ATOMS: atom_id res chain seq x y z
N MET A 1 -7.27 -13.69 -6.15
CA MET A 1 -7.76 -12.37 -6.59
C MET A 1 -6.55 -11.60 -7.09
N ASN A 2 -6.60 -11.07 -8.32
CA ASN A 2 -5.55 -10.15 -8.81
C ASN A 2 -5.88 -8.76 -8.27
N GLU A 3 -5.57 -8.52 -7.00
CA GLU A 3 -5.68 -7.18 -6.43
C GLU A 3 -4.62 -6.27 -7.05
N VAL A 4 -5.04 -5.06 -7.40
CA VAL A 4 -4.12 -4.00 -7.83
C VAL A 4 -3.53 -3.37 -6.57
N LEU A 5 -2.21 -3.36 -6.47
CA LEU A 5 -1.47 -2.74 -5.39
C LEU A 5 -1.36 -1.23 -5.63
N ILE A 6 -2.10 -0.45 -4.85
CA ILE A 6 -1.95 1.02 -4.81
C ILE A 6 -0.54 1.36 -4.31
N GLY A 7 0.12 2.30 -4.99
CA GLY A 7 1.53 2.64 -4.78
C GLY A 7 2.53 1.71 -5.50
N GLY A 8 2.08 0.55 -5.97
CA GLY A 8 2.91 -0.44 -6.67
C GLY A 8 3.37 0.03 -8.04
N TYR A 9 4.55 -0.45 -8.45
CA TYR A 9 5.13 -0.20 -9.77
C TYR A 9 4.82 -1.36 -10.71
N TYR A 10 4.40 -1.04 -11.93
CA TYR A 10 3.91 -2.02 -12.90
C TYR A 10 4.63 -1.86 -14.24
N ASN A 11 5.04 -2.99 -14.81
CA ASN A 11 5.50 -3.07 -16.19
C ASN A 11 4.32 -3.39 -17.10
N HIS A 12 4.01 -2.49 -18.03
CA HIS A 12 3.09 -2.80 -19.10
C HIS A 12 3.75 -3.77 -20.09
N TYR A 13 2.97 -4.66 -20.73
CA TYR A 13 3.47 -5.66 -21.69
C TYR A 13 4.26 -5.08 -22.89
N LYS A 14 4.20 -3.75 -23.09
CA LYS A 14 5.01 -2.99 -24.07
C LYS A 14 6.28 -2.36 -23.46
N ASN A 15 6.77 -2.87 -22.33
CA ASN A 15 7.97 -2.39 -21.63
C ASN A 15 7.92 -0.90 -21.25
N LYS A 16 6.75 -0.44 -20.80
CA LYS A 16 6.57 0.91 -20.27
C LYS A 16 6.25 0.82 -18.78
N LEU A 17 6.88 1.69 -18.00
CA LEU A 17 6.81 1.69 -16.55
C LEU A 17 5.72 2.65 -16.05
N TYR A 18 4.93 2.17 -15.11
CA TYR A 18 3.86 2.93 -14.49
C TYR A 18 3.84 2.71 -12.97
N GLN A 19 3.18 3.61 -12.25
CA GLN A 19 2.83 3.41 -10.84
C GLN A 19 1.33 3.60 -10.66
N VAL A 20 0.68 2.70 -9.91
CA VAL A 20 -0.72 2.85 -9.54
C VAL A 20 -0.85 3.85 -8.41
N LEU A 21 -1.76 4.80 -8.57
CA LEU A 21 -2.01 5.87 -7.60
C LEU A 21 -3.27 5.61 -6.78
N ASP A 22 -4.32 5.05 -7.38
CA ASP A 22 -5.59 4.80 -6.71
C ASP A 22 -6.51 3.86 -7.53
N ILE A 23 -7.62 3.45 -6.93
CA ILE A 23 -8.78 2.87 -7.61
C ILE A 23 -9.97 3.84 -7.45
N ALA A 24 -10.45 4.38 -8.56
CA ALA A 24 -11.58 5.31 -8.60
C ALA A 24 -12.86 4.61 -9.07
N LYS A 25 -14.02 5.14 -8.64
CA LYS A 25 -15.35 4.71 -9.11
C LYS A 25 -15.89 5.71 -10.13
N GLY A 26 -16.24 5.24 -11.33
CA GLY A 26 -16.93 6.06 -12.34
C GLY A 26 -18.34 6.40 -11.89
N SER A 27 -18.73 7.68 -11.88
CA SER A 27 -20.06 8.11 -11.45
C SER A 27 -21.16 7.76 -12.45
N GLU A 28 -20.83 7.68 -13.72
CA GLU A 28 -21.76 7.52 -14.83
C GLU A 28 -22.15 6.05 -15.04
N ASP A 29 -21.22 5.13 -14.82
CA ASP A 29 -21.37 3.71 -15.14
C ASP A 29 -21.06 2.77 -13.95
N MET A 30 -20.65 3.33 -12.81
CA MET A 30 -20.20 2.59 -11.62
C MET A 30 -19.04 1.62 -11.92
N THR A 31 -18.29 1.83 -13.00
CA THR A 31 -17.10 1.03 -13.32
C THR A 31 -15.95 1.40 -12.40
N ASP A 32 -15.22 0.41 -11.90
CA ASP A 32 -13.96 0.66 -11.19
C ASP A 32 -12.85 0.96 -12.19
N TYR A 33 -12.08 2.01 -11.96
CA TYR A 33 -10.95 2.44 -12.78
C TYR A 33 -9.67 2.44 -11.96
N VAL A 34 -8.58 1.92 -12.52
CA VAL A 34 -7.24 2.12 -11.98
C VAL A 34 -6.76 3.50 -12.41
N VAL A 35 -6.35 4.33 -11.45
CA VAL A 35 -5.68 5.61 -11.66
C VAL A 35 -4.18 5.36 -11.55
N TYR A 36 -3.41 5.69 -12.59
CA TYR A 36 -1.98 5.34 -12.66
C TYR A 36 -1.18 6.40 -13.42
N ARG A 37 0.10 6.57 -13.06
CA ARG A 37 1.00 7.53 -13.72
C ARG A 37 2.07 6.85 -14.57
N ALA A 38 2.37 7.44 -15.72
CA ALA A 38 3.52 7.07 -16.54
C ALA A 38 4.82 7.54 -15.87
N LEU A 39 5.82 6.66 -15.82
CA LEU A 39 7.16 6.95 -15.29
C LEU A 39 8.19 7.12 -16.41
N TYR A 40 7.75 7.65 -17.55
CA TYR A 40 8.55 7.93 -18.73
C TYR A 40 8.01 9.19 -19.43
N ALA A 41 8.79 9.77 -20.34
CA ALA A 41 8.34 10.92 -21.13
C ALA A 41 7.10 10.57 -21.96
N ASN A 42 6.00 11.28 -21.73
CA ASN A 42 4.74 11.11 -22.43
C ASN A 42 4.12 12.48 -22.69
N ASP A 43 4.09 12.87 -23.95
CA ASP A 43 3.65 14.21 -24.36
C ASP A 43 2.12 14.38 -24.29
N THR A 44 1.38 13.28 -24.14
CA THR A 44 -0.08 13.32 -24.05
C THR A 44 -0.56 13.56 -22.62
N ALA A 45 -0.12 12.72 -21.68
CA ALA A 45 -0.53 12.83 -20.28
C ALA A 45 0.43 12.08 -19.35
N LYS A 46 0.58 12.61 -18.14
CA LYS A 46 1.32 11.94 -17.06
C LYS A 46 0.47 10.93 -16.29
N THR A 47 -0.82 11.23 -16.09
CA THR A 47 -1.76 10.39 -15.33
C THR A 47 -2.87 9.87 -16.23
N TRP A 48 -3.23 8.61 -16.04
CA TRP A 48 -4.17 7.86 -16.85
C TRP A 48 -5.20 7.18 -15.95
N ILE A 49 -6.38 6.92 -16.51
CA ILE A 49 -7.37 6.02 -15.93
C ILE A 49 -7.63 4.87 -16.91
N ARG A 50 -7.95 3.69 -16.39
CA ARG A 50 -8.31 2.51 -17.20
C ARG A 50 -9.29 1.63 -16.43
N PRO A 51 -10.32 1.06 -17.06
CA PRO A 51 -11.20 0.11 -16.39
C PRO A 51 -10.39 -0.99 -15.69
N LEU A 52 -10.70 -1.27 -14.42
CA LEU A 52 -9.99 -2.25 -13.59
C LEU A 52 -9.88 -3.59 -14.30
N LYS A 53 -11.00 -4.06 -14.89
CA LYS A 53 -11.05 -5.31 -15.67
C LYS A 53 -10.02 -5.35 -16.81
N MET A 54 -9.81 -4.23 -17.51
CA MET A 54 -8.81 -4.14 -18.57
C MET A 54 -7.39 -3.98 -18.04
N PHE A 55 -7.22 -3.45 -16.82
CA PHE A 55 -5.90 -3.31 -16.22
C PHE A 55 -5.34 -4.68 -15.78
N VAL A 56 -6.17 -5.51 -15.14
CA VAL A 56 -5.77 -6.83 -14.61
C VAL A 56 -5.84 -7.97 -15.63
N GLU A 57 -6.21 -7.69 -16.88
CA GLU A 57 -6.37 -8.72 -17.91
C GLU A 57 -5.02 -9.25 -18.41
N ASN A 58 -5.08 -10.43 -19.04
CA ASN A 58 -3.94 -10.98 -19.77
C ASN A 58 -4.03 -10.62 -21.27
N VAL A 59 -2.89 -10.28 -21.87
CA VAL A 59 -2.70 -10.09 -23.30
C VAL A 59 -1.69 -11.13 -23.78
N ASN A 60 -2.09 -11.99 -24.73
CA ASN A 60 -1.24 -13.08 -25.25
C ASN A 60 -0.65 -13.98 -24.15
N GLY A 61 -1.45 -14.29 -23.13
CA GLY A 61 -1.04 -15.18 -22.02
C GLY A 61 -0.16 -14.53 -20.95
N LYS A 62 0.09 -13.22 -21.00
CA LYS A 62 0.85 -12.48 -19.98
C LYS A 62 0.01 -11.35 -19.37
N PRO A 63 0.24 -10.94 -18.11
CA PRO A 63 -0.42 -9.77 -17.55
C PRO A 63 -0.23 -8.55 -18.43
N ARG A 64 -1.31 -7.78 -18.65
CA ARG A 64 -1.21 -6.49 -19.35
C ARG A 64 -0.31 -5.54 -18.58
N PHE A 65 -0.49 -5.50 -17.27
CA PHE A 65 0.34 -4.79 -16.30
C PHE A 65 0.82 -5.80 -15.27
N ASP A 66 2.12 -6.05 -15.26
CA ASP A 66 2.76 -6.98 -14.34
C ASP A 66 3.34 -6.22 -13.15
N LEU A 67 2.99 -6.63 -11.93
CA LEU A 67 3.50 -5.99 -10.71
C LEU A 67 5.00 -6.27 -10.61
N MET A 68 5.80 -5.22 -10.53
CA MET A 68 7.24 -5.36 -10.34
C MET A 68 7.54 -5.88 -8.95
N ASN A 69 8.58 -6.72 -8.87
CA ASN A 69 9.18 -7.07 -7.59
C ASN A 69 9.61 -5.77 -6.87
N PRO A 70 9.23 -5.55 -5.60
CA PRO A 70 9.66 -4.40 -4.82
C PRO A 70 11.18 -4.16 -4.80
N LYS A 71 11.98 -5.23 -4.82
CA LYS A 71 13.44 -5.12 -4.93
C LYS A 71 13.89 -4.47 -6.24
N ASP A 72 13.07 -4.49 -7.28
CA ASP A 72 13.34 -3.97 -8.62
C ASP A 72 12.67 -2.62 -8.89
N TRP A 73 11.96 -2.05 -7.92
CA TRP A 73 11.35 -0.72 -8.07
C TRP A 73 12.40 0.36 -8.42
N PRO A 74 12.00 1.39 -9.19
CA PRO A 74 12.92 2.46 -9.61
C PRO A 74 13.41 3.30 -8.43
N VAL A 75 12.61 3.41 -7.36
CA VAL A 75 13.03 3.92 -6.06
C VAL A 75 13.22 2.71 -5.15
N LYS A 76 14.43 2.55 -4.61
CA LYS A 76 14.78 1.44 -3.71
C LYS A 76 14.45 1.82 -2.28
N PHE A 77 13.86 0.87 -1.57
CA PHE A 77 13.63 0.93 -0.14
C PHE A 77 14.18 -0.36 0.44
N ASP A 78 14.82 -0.28 1.61
CA ASP A 78 15.34 -1.47 2.31
C ASP A 78 14.35 -1.99 3.36
N PHE A 79 13.59 -1.07 3.97
CA PHE A 79 12.67 -1.33 5.07
C PHE A 79 11.34 -0.62 4.87
N PHE A 80 10.31 -1.20 5.45
CA PHE A 80 8.96 -0.66 5.51
C PHE A 80 8.42 -0.74 6.93
N HIS A 81 7.62 0.26 7.28
CA HIS A 81 6.77 0.24 8.47
C HIS A 81 5.33 0.03 8.04
N SER A 82 4.59 -0.68 8.88
CA SER A 82 3.15 -0.76 8.79
C SER A 82 2.51 -0.38 10.12
N HIS A 83 1.53 0.53 10.05
CA HIS A 83 0.76 1.01 11.19
C HIS A 83 -0.66 0.47 11.09
N ILE A 84 -1.02 -0.41 12.02
CA ILE A 84 -2.35 -1.01 12.07
C ILE A 84 -3.21 -0.13 12.98
N TYR A 85 -4.20 0.55 12.40
CA TYR A 85 -5.05 1.49 13.14
C TYR A 85 -6.24 0.80 13.78
N PHE A 86 -6.54 1.21 15.01
CA PHE A 86 -7.70 0.77 15.76
C PHE A 86 -8.20 1.85 16.73
N ASN A 87 -9.30 1.53 17.40
CA ASN A 87 -9.93 2.34 18.44
C ASN A 87 -10.56 1.41 19.48
N LYS A 88 -11.33 1.96 20.41
CA LYS A 88 -11.98 1.19 21.48
C LYS A 88 -12.91 0.11 20.92
N GLU A 89 -13.65 0.42 19.86
CA GLU A 89 -14.64 -0.47 19.24
C GLU A 89 -13.97 -1.62 18.48
N THR A 90 -12.81 -1.37 17.88
CA THR A 90 -12.07 -2.34 17.05
C THR A 90 -10.92 -3.03 17.79
N TYR A 91 -10.71 -2.72 19.06
CA TYR A 91 -9.59 -3.23 19.86
C TYR A 91 -9.47 -4.76 19.85
N ALA A 92 -10.58 -5.49 19.97
CA ALA A 92 -10.56 -6.95 19.96
C ALA A 92 -10.05 -7.52 18.61
N LYS A 93 -10.41 -6.87 17.49
CA LYS A 93 -9.91 -7.25 16.17
C LYS A 93 -8.41 -6.98 16.06
N ALA A 94 -7.98 -5.79 16.50
CA ALA A 94 -6.57 -5.41 16.47
C ALA A 94 -5.71 -6.32 17.37
N LYS A 95 -6.23 -6.72 18.53
CA LYS A 95 -5.57 -7.67 19.42
C LYS A 95 -5.39 -9.03 18.77
N ASN A 96 -6.44 -9.58 18.14
CA ASN A 96 -6.32 -10.86 17.43
C ASN A 96 -5.29 -10.77 16.29
N PHE A 97 -5.31 -9.67 15.53
CA PHE A 97 -4.38 -9.46 14.44
C PHE A 97 -2.93 -9.30 14.93
N HIS A 98 -2.73 -8.61 16.07
CA HIS A 98 -1.44 -8.53 16.76
C HIS A 98 -0.92 -9.91 17.16
N GLU A 99 -1.78 -10.79 17.71
CA GLU A 99 -1.39 -12.18 18.01
C GLU A 99 -1.09 -13.00 16.76
N ASP A 100 -1.76 -12.74 15.64
CA ASP A 100 -1.46 -13.40 14.37
C ASP A 100 -0.08 -12.99 13.83
N PHE A 101 0.30 -11.71 13.95
CA PHE A 101 1.66 -11.26 13.60
C PHE A 101 2.75 -11.97 14.41
N LYS A 102 2.52 -12.26 15.69
CA LYS A 102 3.49 -12.99 16.54
C LYS A 102 3.80 -14.40 16.05
N LYS A 103 2.92 -14.98 15.22
CA LYS A 103 3.11 -16.32 14.64
C LYS A 103 4.04 -16.28 13.42
N LEU A 104 4.28 -15.09 12.86
CA LEU A 104 5.15 -14.91 11.70
C LEU A 104 6.62 -14.86 12.12
N LYS A 105 7.50 -15.27 11.21
CA LYS A 105 8.96 -15.30 11.42
C LYS A 105 9.72 -14.25 10.60
N PHE A 106 9.01 -13.44 9.83
CA PHE A 106 9.58 -12.53 8.83
C PHE A 106 9.36 -11.03 9.08
N PRO A 107 8.49 -10.58 10.01
CA PRO A 107 8.61 -9.22 10.55
C PRO A 107 9.91 -9.08 11.36
N ASN A 108 10.58 -7.94 11.23
CA ASN A 108 11.80 -7.62 11.97
C ASN A 108 11.47 -7.26 13.42
N GLN A 109 10.47 -6.40 13.61
CA GLN A 109 10.03 -5.92 14.91
C GLN A 109 8.52 -5.67 14.89
N MET A 110 7.88 -5.80 16.05
CA MET A 110 6.51 -5.36 16.26
C MET A 110 6.38 -4.67 17.62
N SER A 111 5.70 -3.53 17.67
CA SER A 111 5.48 -2.76 18.89
C SER A 111 4.41 -3.39 19.78
N GLN A 112 4.22 -2.82 20.98
CA GLN A 112 3.01 -3.04 21.77
C GLN A 112 1.82 -2.31 21.15
N MET A 113 0.61 -2.65 21.58
CA MET A 113 -0.59 -1.92 21.19
C MET A 113 -0.68 -0.59 21.95
N HIS A 114 -0.53 0.53 21.23
CA HIS A 114 -0.57 1.88 21.78
C HIS A 114 -1.98 2.46 21.71
N GLN A 115 -2.60 2.72 22.86
CA GLN A 115 -3.92 3.35 22.98
C GLN A 115 -3.84 4.89 23.12
N GLN A 116 -2.97 5.51 22.32
CA GLN A 116 -2.76 6.96 22.30
C GLN A 116 -2.34 7.40 20.89
N LEU A 117 -2.52 8.68 20.58
CA LEU A 117 -2.06 9.26 19.32
C LEU A 117 -0.55 9.47 19.38
N MET A 118 0.16 9.10 18.32
CA MET A 118 1.61 9.20 18.25
C MET A 118 2.04 9.78 16.90
N GLY A 119 2.86 10.83 16.92
CA GLY A 119 3.40 11.43 15.70
C GLY A 119 2.31 11.83 14.69
N PRO A 120 2.38 11.38 13.42
CA PRO A 120 1.44 11.75 12.38
C PRO A 120 0.13 10.93 12.44
N HIS A 121 0.04 9.96 13.36
CA HIS A 121 -1.00 8.94 13.35
C HIS A 121 -2.24 9.37 14.15
N PRO A 122 -3.44 9.42 13.53
CA PRO A 122 -4.66 9.95 14.15
C PRO A 122 -5.45 8.91 14.96
N PHE A 123 -4.97 7.67 15.07
CA PHE A 123 -5.64 6.56 15.77
C PHE A 123 -4.70 5.86 16.76
N TRP A 124 -5.28 5.01 17.60
CA TRP A 124 -4.50 3.99 18.32
C TRP A 124 -3.88 3.03 17.31
N MET A 125 -2.67 2.55 17.58
CA MET A 125 -1.96 1.73 16.62
C MET A 125 -0.97 0.76 17.26
N PHE A 126 -0.54 -0.21 16.46
CA PHE A 126 0.74 -0.88 16.65
C PHE A 126 1.51 -0.86 15.34
N GLU A 127 2.83 -0.81 15.45
CA GLU A 127 3.76 -0.77 14.36
C GLU A 127 4.36 -2.15 14.12
N VAL A 128 4.56 -2.49 12.85
CA VAL A 128 5.28 -3.68 12.41
C VAL A 128 6.28 -3.28 11.33
N ASP A 129 7.55 -3.64 11.55
CA ASP A 129 8.67 -3.32 10.66
C ASP A 129 9.09 -4.58 9.89
N PHE A 130 9.43 -4.42 8.62
CA PHE A 130 9.86 -5.53 7.79
C PHE A 130 10.76 -5.10 6.63
N GLU A 131 11.64 -5.99 6.23
CA GLU A 131 12.49 -5.80 5.05
C GLU A 131 11.70 -5.91 3.74
N THR A 132 12.15 -5.19 2.71
CA THR A 132 11.56 -5.18 1.36
C THR A 132 11.40 -6.57 0.75
N GLU A 133 12.22 -7.53 1.14
CA GLU A 133 12.09 -8.91 0.66
C GLU A 133 10.82 -9.61 1.14
N ASN A 134 10.27 -9.19 2.27
CA ASN A 134 9.04 -9.72 2.83
C ASN A 134 7.81 -8.88 2.44
N PHE A 135 8.01 -7.81 1.66
CA PHE A 135 6.95 -6.86 1.33
C PHE A 135 5.69 -7.53 0.76
N LEU A 136 5.82 -8.34 -0.29
CA LEU A 136 4.64 -8.97 -0.89
C LEU A 136 3.94 -9.95 0.07
N LYS A 137 4.70 -10.69 0.88
CA LYS A 137 4.15 -11.60 1.89
C LYS A 137 3.42 -10.83 2.99
N MET A 138 3.97 -9.69 3.40
CA MET A 138 3.37 -8.80 4.40
C MET A 138 2.08 -8.17 3.87
N ILE A 139 2.08 -7.65 2.64
CA ILE A 139 0.86 -7.12 2.02
C ILE A 139 -0.22 -8.21 1.92
N GLU A 140 0.11 -9.40 1.42
CA GLU A 140 -0.83 -10.51 1.32
C GLU A 140 -1.41 -10.91 2.69
N PHE A 141 -0.53 -11.07 3.69
CA PHE A 141 -0.95 -11.38 5.05
C PHE A 141 -1.87 -10.30 5.62
N MET A 142 -1.48 -9.02 5.51
CA MET A 142 -2.25 -7.92 6.06
C MET A 142 -3.60 -7.76 5.37
N THR A 143 -3.65 -7.84 4.04
CA THR A 143 -4.90 -7.79 3.29
C THR A 143 -5.87 -8.87 3.74
N THR A 144 -5.39 -10.09 3.96
CA THR A 144 -6.25 -11.24 4.28
C THR A 144 -6.63 -11.34 5.77
N HIS A 145 -5.83 -10.77 6.67
CA HIS A 145 -6.02 -10.91 8.13
C HIS A 145 -6.51 -9.63 8.83
N ARG A 146 -6.44 -8.45 8.19
CA ARG A 146 -6.79 -7.16 8.83
C ARG A 146 -8.25 -7.05 9.29
N ASN A 147 -9.16 -7.91 8.84
CA ASN A 147 -10.56 -7.97 9.30
C ASN A 147 -11.28 -6.60 9.34
N GLY A 148 -11.03 -5.80 8.31
CA GLY A 148 -11.60 -4.45 8.14
C GLY A 148 -10.80 -3.32 8.79
N LEU A 149 -9.74 -3.58 9.56
CA LEU A 149 -8.84 -2.54 10.09
C LEU A 149 -8.12 -1.82 8.95
N SER A 150 -7.88 -0.52 9.12
CA SER A 150 -7.03 0.26 8.23
C SER A 150 -5.56 0.01 8.56
N VAL A 151 -4.74 -0.16 7.53
CA VAL A 151 -3.29 -0.32 7.68
C VAL A 151 -2.57 0.65 6.76
N LEU A 152 -1.81 1.58 7.34
CA LEU A 152 -0.84 2.38 6.59
C LEU A 152 0.43 1.54 6.39
N VAL A 153 0.96 1.50 5.19
CA VAL A 153 2.28 0.91 4.89
C VAL A 153 3.11 1.99 4.19
N HIS A 154 4.32 2.24 4.67
CA HIS A 154 5.25 3.19 4.04
C HIS A 154 6.69 2.70 4.14
N PRO A 155 7.56 3.08 3.17
CA PRO A 155 8.98 2.78 3.27
C PRO A 155 9.69 3.68 4.29
N LEU A 156 10.96 3.38 4.53
CA LEU A 156 11.91 4.28 5.15
C LEU A 156 12.91 4.80 4.09
N SER A 157 12.60 5.93 3.45
CA SER A 157 13.46 6.52 2.41
C SER A 157 14.51 7.51 2.96
N GLY A 158 14.40 7.85 4.24
CA GLY A 158 15.13 8.97 4.86
C GLY A 158 14.41 10.31 4.71
N ASN A 159 13.25 10.36 4.03
CA ASN A 159 12.38 11.52 3.98
C ASN A 159 11.00 11.15 4.56
N ALA A 160 10.83 11.38 5.86
CA ALA A 160 9.62 11.02 6.59
C ALA A 160 8.34 11.60 5.97
N ARG A 161 8.41 12.82 5.41
CA ARG A 161 7.25 13.44 4.75
C ARG A 161 6.84 12.67 3.51
N LEU A 162 7.79 12.34 2.62
CA LEU A 162 7.51 11.55 1.41
C LEU A 162 7.06 10.13 1.75
N ASP A 163 7.68 9.53 2.77
CA ASP A 163 7.30 8.19 3.26
C ASP A 163 5.82 8.16 3.63
N HIS A 164 5.32 9.16 4.35
CA HIS A 164 3.92 9.23 4.78
C HIS A 164 2.96 9.86 3.75
N THR A 165 3.44 10.23 2.56
CA THR A 165 2.62 10.85 1.50
C THR A 165 2.77 10.09 0.19
N ASP A 166 3.77 10.44 -0.61
CA ASP A 166 3.94 9.95 -1.99
C ASP A 166 4.33 8.47 -2.06
N TYR A 167 4.92 7.92 -1.00
CA TYR A 167 5.34 6.53 -0.92
C TYR A 167 4.45 5.67 -0.02
N ALA A 168 3.49 6.28 0.67
CA ALA A 168 2.55 5.58 1.52
C ALA A 168 1.48 4.85 0.70
N MET A 169 1.02 3.72 1.21
CA MET A 169 -0.18 3.03 0.76
C MET A 169 -1.06 2.66 1.94
N PHE A 170 -2.36 2.54 1.68
CA PHE A 170 -3.33 2.09 2.68
C PHE A 170 -3.97 0.78 2.24
N LEU A 171 -4.03 -0.19 3.16
CA LEU A 171 -4.84 -1.38 3.01
C LEU A 171 -6.17 -1.15 3.76
N GLY A 172 -7.25 -1.00 3.01
CA GLY A 172 -8.56 -0.64 3.54
C GLY A 172 -8.85 0.85 3.42
N GLN A 173 -9.48 1.42 4.45
CA GLN A 173 -9.83 2.84 4.45
C GLN A 173 -8.57 3.71 4.56
N LYS A 174 -8.42 4.67 3.67
CA LYS A 174 -7.36 5.68 3.78
C LYS A 174 -7.70 6.64 4.93
N GLU A 175 -6.73 6.88 5.79
CA GLU A 175 -6.88 7.78 6.94
C GLU A 175 -6.10 9.09 6.74
N ASP A 176 -6.65 10.18 7.26
CA ASP A 176 -6.04 11.51 7.19
C ASP A 176 -4.96 11.68 8.27
N LEU A 177 -3.70 11.56 7.86
CA LEU A 177 -2.55 11.74 8.75
C LEU A 177 -2.33 13.20 9.13
N ASN A 178 -1.81 13.45 10.33
CA ASN A 178 -1.36 14.78 10.75
C ASN A 178 0.02 15.10 10.13
N LEU A 179 0.02 15.48 8.85
CA LEU A 179 1.26 15.77 8.11
C LEU A 179 1.95 17.08 8.53
N SER A 180 1.31 17.92 9.35
CA SER A 180 1.89 19.18 9.81
C SER A 180 3.13 19.00 10.67
N ILE A 181 3.34 17.80 11.22
CA ILE A 181 4.49 17.48 12.06
C ILE A 181 5.81 17.36 11.29
N PHE A 182 5.76 17.17 9.96
CA PHE A 182 6.92 17.02 9.09
C PHE A 182 7.35 18.36 8.47
N ALA A 183 7.08 19.47 9.17
CA ALA A 183 7.43 20.82 8.74
C ALA A 183 8.95 21.06 8.76
#